data_AF-A0A926QJ80-F1
#
_entry.id   AF-A0A926QJ80-F1
#
_cell.length_a   1.000
_cell.length_b   1.000
_cell.length_c   1.000
_cell.angle_alpha   90.00
_cell.angle_beta   90.00
_cell.angle_gamma   90.00
#
_symmetry.space_group_name_H-M   'P 1'
#
loop_
_entity.id
_entity.type
_entity.pdbx_description
1 polymer ?
#
loop_
_entity_poly.entity_id
_entity_poly.type
_entity_poly.pdbx_seq_one_letter_code
_entity_poly.pdbx_strand_id
1 'polypeptide(L)'
;MKITPRLLIAGSSAVVLVGIGLACLALNQGKDQQKAVSFVYNSDPNYYTEKYRPQYHLSPPSGNMSDPNGMVYFEGEYHQFYQNSGQWGHAVSQDLTHWEHLPVALARDPLGEIWSGSAVVDWKDTSGFFGGKAGLVAIFTHFKNGVQSQSIAYSSDKGRTWTKYEGNPVIPNPGLKDFRDPKVIWHEPSRAWVMVVSVDKRIHFYTSPDLKKWQMTSEFGQDQGSHAAVWECPDLFELPIEGTNKKKWVLAVSIGSNPTTKGSTAQYFIGSFDGKTFTNENKPSDVLWTDYGKDFYAAVSYSDIPAKDGRRIWLGWMSNWRYPFAMPTGAWKGNMSIPRELRLRNIPGQGLRMIQEPVKELQALRGKPMIFAKQELSAGSGNNPFEGIKGTSYELETEFTVQQDAELALKVRKGSEQETVIRYNTKNAQLTLDRTRSGVTTFEKGFAEQVFAPLTLQGNRIKLHVFVDESSVEVFANDGEVVLSMIMFPQPTSNGLELSSVGGGVTLGYARYYPMRTIWRDEDPDGLKPQRITLDKDVLDVPVDGSESIVASVIPLSAPQSIRWESSDESIASVETSSSGAKVTGVKAGEAEITAVSADGSALTTVDVFVFENK
;
A
#
# COMPACT_ATOMS: atom_id res chain seq x y z
N MET A 1 73.21 -16.39 -61.26
CA MET A 1 73.86 -16.18 -62.59
C MET A 1 72.96 -15.27 -63.44
N LYS A 2 73.37 -14.86 -64.65
CA LYS A 2 72.75 -13.78 -65.45
C LYS A 2 71.43 -14.16 -66.17
N ILE A 3 70.45 -13.22 -66.18
CA ILE A 3 69.61 -12.77 -67.34
C ILE A 3 68.56 -13.81 -67.85
N THR A 4 67.31 -13.50 -68.26
CA THR A 4 66.79 -12.59 -69.33
C THR A 4 65.30 -12.17 -69.09
N PRO A 5 64.73 -11.07 -69.68
CA PRO A 5 63.45 -10.45 -69.25
C PRO A 5 62.40 -10.15 -70.38
N ARG A 6 61.45 -9.21 -70.11
CA ARG A 6 60.38 -8.58 -70.96
C ARG A 6 58.98 -9.26 -70.87
N LEU A 7 57.82 -8.58 -70.95
CA LEU A 7 57.36 -7.16 -71.03
C LEU A 7 55.95 -7.09 -70.31
N LEU A 8 55.02 -6.10 -70.31
CA LEU A 8 54.74 -4.80 -71.01
C LEU A 8 53.95 -3.86 -70.04
N ILE A 9 53.26 -2.81 -70.52
CA ILE A 9 52.69 -1.68 -69.72
C ILE A 9 51.37 -1.13 -70.32
N ALA A 10 50.36 -0.87 -69.46
CA ALA A 10 49.33 0.20 -69.47
C ALA A 10 48.49 0.01 -68.17
N GLY A 11 48.13 0.97 -67.31
CA GLY A 11 47.48 2.29 -67.48
C GLY A 11 46.06 2.19 -66.88
N SER A 12 45.51 3.07 -66.02
CA SER A 12 45.93 4.39 -65.48
C SER A 12 45.24 4.68 -64.13
N SER A 13 45.61 5.78 -63.45
CA SER A 13 45.00 6.30 -62.19
C SER A 13 43.53 6.74 -62.36
N ALA A 14 42.65 6.93 -61.35
CA ALA A 14 42.71 6.83 -59.88
C ALA A 14 41.34 6.29 -59.34
N VAL A 15 40.67 6.60 -58.20
CA VAL A 15 40.68 7.64 -57.12
C VAL A 15 40.26 6.97 -55.77
N VAL A 16 40.37 7.70 -54.64
CA VAL A 16 40.06 7.30 -53.25
C VAL A 16 38.58 7.51 -52.84
N LEU A 17 38.01 6.60 -52.00
CA LEU A 17 37.20 6.96 -50.81
C LEU A 17 37.10 5.79 -49.80
N VAL A 18 36.64 6.09 -48.58
CA VAL A 18 36.94 5.32 -47.35
C VAL A 18 35.70 4.63 -46.76
N GLY A 19 35.87 3.42 -46.23
CA GLY A 19 34.91 2.75 -45.35
C GLY A 19 35.61 1.74 -44.45
N ILE A 20 35.80 2.08 -43.16
CA ILE A 20 36.42 1.19 -42.16
C ILE A 20 35.32 0.50 -41.37
N GLY A 21 35.31 -0.84 -41.38
CA GLY A 21 34.49 -1.66 -40.50
C GLY A 21 35.37 -2.63 -39.69
N LEU A 22 35.50 -2.40 -38.39
CA LEU A 22 36.07 -3.38 -37.46
C LEU A 22 34.95 -4.21 -36.84
N ALA A 23 35.01 -5.54 -37.00
CA ALA A 23 34.18 -6.47 -36.25
C ALA A 23 34.95 -6.97 -35.03
N CYS A 24 34.45 -6.67 -33.82
CA CYS A 24 34.98 -7.21 -32.58
C CYS A 24 34.29 -8.54 -32.21
N LEU A 25 35.05 -9.48 -31.64
CA LEU A 25 34.53 -10.79 -31.25
C LEU A 25 33.61 -10.68 -30.02
N ALA A 26 32.46 -11.36 -30.06
CA ALA A 26 31.61 -11.55 -28.89
C ALA A 26 32.09 -12.77 -28.09
N LEU A 27 32.48 -12.55 -26.83
CA LEU A 27 32.75 -13.64 -25.87
C LEU A 27 31.43 -14.12 -25.27
N ASN A 28 31.14 -15.41 -25.43
CA ASN A 28 29.89 -16.01 -25.00
C ASN A 28 29.93 -16.37 -23.51
N GLN A 29 29.42 -15.49 -22.64
CA GLN A 29 29.18 -15.81 -21.23
C GLN A 29 27.78 -16.41 -21.07
N GLY A 30 27.72 -17.67 -20.65
CA GLY A 30 26.47 -18.35 -20.35
C GLY A 30 25.74 -17.68 -19.19
N LYS A 31 24.50 -17.25 -19.43
CA LYS A 31 23.59 -16.82 -18.36
C LYS A 31 22.85 -18.04 -17.82
N ASP A 32 23.24 -18.52 -16.64
CA ASP A 32 22.31 -19.24 -15.78
C ASP A 32 21.26 -18.25 -15.25
N GLN A 33 20.30 -17.92 -16.10
CA GLN A 33 19.02 -17.42 -15.63
C GLN A 33 18.32 -18.59 -14.96
N GLN A 34 18.42 -18.66 -13.63
CA GLN A 34 17.34 -19.23 -12.84
C GLN A 34 16.04 -18.57 -13.32
N LYS A 35 15.20 -19.33 -14.00
CA LYS A 35 13.82 -18.91 -14.25
C LYS A 35 13.21 -18.70 -12.88
N ALA A 36 12.83 -17.45 -12.56
CA ALA A 36 11.91 -17.21 -11.47
C ALA A 36 10.70 -18.12 -11.68
N VAL A 37 10.30 -18.85 -10.65
CA VAL A 37 9.05 -19.62 -10.71
C VAL A 37 7.94 -18.58 -10.80
N SER A 38 7.25 -18.55 -11.93
CA SER A 38 6.13 -17.63 -12.13
C SER A 38 5.11 -17.85 -11.02
N PHE A 39 4.68 -16.77 -10.36
CA PHE A 39 3.63 -16.83 -9.36
C PHE A 39 2.39 -17.54 -9.95
N VAL A 40 1.80 -18.44 -9.17
CA VAL A 40 0.64 -19.23 -9.60
C VAL A 40 -0.59 -18.59 -8.99
N TYR A 41 -1.31 -17.83 -9.81
CA TYR A 41 -2.60 -17.25 -9.47
C TYR A 41 -3.61 -18.32 -9.03
N ASN A 42 -4.58 -17.94 -8.19
CA ASN A 42 -5.69 -18.83 -7.86
C ASN A 42 -6.54 -19.10 -9.11
N SER A 43 -6.97 -20.35 -9.29
CA SER A 43 -7.79 -20.81 -10.41
C SER A 43 -9.29 -20.49 -10.28
N ASP A 44 -9.74 -20.07 -9.09
CA ASP A 44 -11.12 -19.59 -8.90
C ASP A 44 -11.26 -18.13 -9.39
N PRO A 45 -12.08 -17.85 -10.43
CA PRO A 45 -12.29 -16.50 -10.97
C PRO A 45 -13.04 -15.55 -10.01
N ASN A 46 -13.58 -16.07 -8.91
CA ASN A 46 -14.20 -15.30 -7.83
C ASN A 46 -13.30 -15.16 -6.59
N TYR A 47 -12.05 -15.64 -6.65
CA TYR A 47 -11.10 -15.46 -5.56
C TYR A 47 -10.76 -13.97 -5.38
N TYR A 48 -10.99 -13.46 -4.16
CA TYR A 48 -10.79 -12.06 -3.77
C TYR A 48 -11.57 -11.08 -4.67
N THR A 49 -12.85 -11.39 -4.97
CA THR A 49 -13.78 -10.50 -5.69
C THR A 49 -14.89 -9.91 -4.82
N GLU A 50 -14.79 -9.99 -3.49
CA GLU A 50 -15.80 -9.40 -2.61
C GLU A 50 -15.83 -7.88 -2.70
N LYS A 51 -16.98 -7.28 -2.40
CA LYS A 51 -17.14 -5.82 -2.34
C LYS A 51 -16.06 -5.21 -1.44
N TYR A 52 -15.39 -4.17 -1.95
CA TYR A 52 -14.26 -3.47 -1.32
C TYR A 52 -12.94 -4.25 -1.20
N ARG A 53 -12.83 -5.49 -1.72
CA ARG A 53 -11.59 -6.29 -1.58
C ARG A 53 -10.43 -5.65 -2.35
N PRO A 54 -9.30 -5.27 -1.70
CA PRO A 54 -8.15 -4.71 -2.41
C PRO A 54 -7.51 -5.71 -3.36
N GLN A 55 -7.20 -5.26 -4.57
CA GLN A 55 -6.69 -6.08 -5.67
C GLN A 55 -5.16 -6.07 -5.75
N TYR A 56 -4.45 -5.13 -5.12
CA TYR A 56 -2.98 -5.14 -5.04
C TYR A 56 -2.42 -4.77 -3.65
N HIS A 57 -3.27 -4.77 -2.62
CA HIS A 57 -2.86 -4.64 -1.22
C HIS A 57 -3.09 -5.97 -0.47
N LEU A 58 -2.13 -6.42 0.35
CA LEU A 58 -2.28 -7.61 1.18
C LEU A 58 -3.45 -7.46 2.17
N SER A 59 -4.45 -8.33 2.10
CA SER A 59 -5.57 -8.43 3.03
C SER A 59 -5.77 -9.89 3.47
N PRO A 60 -6.31 -10.18 4.68
CA PRO A 60 -6.46 -11.55 5.16
C PRO A 60 -7.59 -12.26 4.40
N PRO A 61 -7.55 -13.59 4.16
CA PRO A 61 -8.64 -14.29 3.49
C PRO A 61 -9.98 -14.09 4.21
N SER A 62 -9.95 -14.16 5.55
CA SER A 62 -11.06 -13.82 6.44
C SER A 62 -10.53 -13.39 7.81
N GLY A 63 -11.38 -12.79 8.63
CA GLY A 63 -11.03 -12.32 9.98
C GLY A 63 -10.31 -10.97 9.98
N ASN A 64 -9.68 -10.65 11.11
CA ASN A 64 -9.17 -9.31 11.42
C ASN A 64 -7.65 -9.24 11.24
N MET A 65 -7.16 -8.43 10.30
CA MET A 65 -5.76 -8.02 10.18
C MET A 65 -5.57 -6.64 10.80
N SER A 66 -4.62 -6.49 11.72
CA SER A 66 -4.06 -5.19 12.10
C SER A 66 -2.57 -5.08 11.75
N ASP A 67 -1.77 -4.68 12.73
CA ASP A 67 -0.36 -4.34 12.71
C ASP A 67 0.48 -5.31 11.84
N PRO A 68 1.32 -4.83 10.91
CA PRO A 68 2.34 -5.66 10.32
C PRO A 68 3.38 -6.06 11.38
N ASN A 69 3.80 -7.32 11.34
CA ASN A 69 4.76 -7.88 12.30
C ASN A 69 5.85 -8.65 11.57
N GLY A 70 6.95 -8.93 12.27
CA GLY A 70 7.91 -9.95 11.85
C GLY A 70 8.59 -9.71 10.49
N MET A 71 8.53 -8.49 9.94
CA MET A 71 8.93 -8.21 8.56
C MET A 71 10.43 -8.45 8.36
N VAL A 72 10.77 -9.53 7.65
CA VAL A 72 12.14 -10.01 7.40
C VAL A 72 12.25 -10.55 5.99
N TYR A 73 13.38 -10.29 5.31
CA TYR A 73 13.73 -10.98 4.08
C TYR A 73 14.65 -12.16 4.38
N PHE A 74 14.30 -13.37 3.92
CA PHE A 74 15.11 -14.57 4.15
C PHE A 74 15.05 -15.55 2.98
N GLU A 75 16.21 -16.08 2.59
CA GLU A 75 16.42 -17.12 1.55
C GLU A 75 15.63 -16.97 0.22
N GLY A 76 15.25 -15.74 -0.14
CA GLY A 76 14.52 -15.43 -1.39
C GLY A 76 13.21 -14.68 -1.17
N GLU A 77 12.65 -14.74 0.02
CA GLU A 77 11.27 -14.33 0.33
C GLU A 77 11.21 -13.16 1.31
N TYR A 78 10.30 -12.22 1.05
CA TYR A 78 9.80 -11.24 2.01
C TYR A 78 8.71 -11.91 2.86
N HIS A 79 8.96 -12.04 4.17
CA HIS A 79 7.97 -12.56 5.12
C HIS A 79 7.15 -11.41 5.70
N GLN A 80 5.84 -11.44 5.50
CA GLN A 80 4.90 -10.49 6.06
C GLN A 80 4.03 -11.19 7.10
N PHE A 81 4.40 -11.07 8.37
CA PHE A 81 3.50 -11.46 9.46
C PHE A 81 2.57 -10.28 9.78
N TYR A 82 1.48 -10.56 10.48
CA TYR A 82 0.51 -9.56 10.86
C TYR A 82 -0.31 -10.00 12.08
N GLN A 83 -0.76 -9.04 12.88
CA GLN A 83 -1.70 -9.30 13.96
C GLN A 83 -3.02 -9.84 13.40
N ASN A 84 -3.35 -11.06 13.79
CA ASN A 84 -4.63 -11.71 13.57
C ASN A 84 -5.22 -12.18 14.91
N SER A 85 -6.02 -11.31 15.53
CA SER A 85 -6.79 -11.64 16.74
C SER A 85 -5.92 -12.22 17.88
N GLY A 86 -4.83 -11.53 18.23
CA GLY A 86 -3.90 -11.96 19.30
C GLY A 86 -3.05 -13.18 18.93
N GLN A 87 -2.76 -13.35 17.63
CA GLN A 87 -1.92 -14.39 17.01
C GLN A 87 -1.22 -13.76 15.80
N TRP A 88 -0.10 -14.33 15.34
CA TRP A 88 0.52 -13.87 14.08
C TRP A 88 0.00 -14.69 12.89
N GLY A 89 -0.76 -14.03 12.01
CA GLY A 89 -0.97 -14.50 10.64
C GLY A 89 0.31 -14.30 9.81
N HIS A 90 0.40 -14.97 8.66
CA HIS A 90 1.61 -14.98 7.84
C HIS A 90 1.29 -15.04 6.33
N ALA A 91 2.01 -14.25 5.55
CA ALA A 91 2.14 -14.39 4.11
C ALA A 91 3.61 -14.25 3.68
N VAL A 92 3.96 -14.76 2.50
CA VAL A 92 5.27 -14.58 1.85
C VAL A 92 5.13 -14.05 0.43
N SER A 93 6.13 -13.31 -0.04
CA SER A 93 6.22 -12.84 -1.43
C SER A 93 7.68 -12.86 -1.89
N GLN A 94 7.91 -13.05 -3.19
CA GLN A 94 9.24 -12.90 -3.81
C GLN A 94 9.44 -11.50 -4.42
N ASP A 95 8.37 -10.71 -4.57
CA ASP A 95 8.35 -9.42 -5.27
C ASP A 95 7.61 -8.29 -4.52
N LEU A 96 7.24 -8.50 -3.25
CA LEU A 96 6.44 -7.59 -2.41
C LEU A 96 5.01 -7.31 -2.90
N THR A 97 4.56 -7.94 -3.99
CA THR A 97 3.24 -7.72 -4.60
C THR A 97 2.37 -8.97 -4.60
N HIS A 98 2.87 -10.10 -5.11
CA HIS A 98 2.15 -11.37 -5.12
C HIS A 98 2.37 -12.11 -3.80
N TRP A 99 1.30 -12.34 -3.04
CA TRP A 99 1.35 -12.89 -1.68
C TRP A 99 0.75 -14.30 -1.59
N GLU A 100 1.56 -15.25 -1.14
CA GLU A 100 1.10 -16.59 -0.71
C GLU A 100 0.75 -16.55 0.78
N HIS A 101 -0.48 -16.89 1.14
CA HIS A 101 -0.90 -17.00 2.55
C HIS A 101 -0.44 -18.34 3.13
N LEU A 102 0.22 -18.28 4.30
CA LEU A 102 0.70 -19.43 5.04
C LEU A 102 -0.14 -19.64 6.32
N PRO A 103 -0.02 -20.82 6.99
CA PRO A 103 -0.67 -21.06 8.27
C PRO A 103 -0.31 -20.02 9.35
N VAL A 104 -1.11 -19.96 10.42
CA VAL A 104 -0.84 -19.11 11.59
C VAL A 104 0.54 -19.46 12.17
N ALA A 105 1.45 -18.48 12.17
CA ALA A 105 2.84 -18.68 12.57
C ALA A 105 3.01 -18.78 14.09
N LEU A 106 2.37 -17.87 14.85
CA LEU A 106 2.41 -17.85 16.31
C LEU A 106 0.98 -17.84 16.87
N ALA A 107 0.51 -19.00 17.31
CA ALA A 107 -0.78 -19.16 17.99
C ALA A 107 -0.71 -18.76 19.48
N ARG A 108 -1.88 -18.55 20.12
CA ARG A 108 -2.00 -18.30 21.57
C ARG A 108 -1.48 -19.48 22.40
N ASP A 109 -1.01 -19.24 23.62
CA ASP A 109 -0.58 -20.32 24.54
C ASP A 109 -0.84 -19.96 26.03
N PRO A 110 -0.45 -20.78 27.03
CA PRO A 110 -0.66 -20.50 28.45
C PRO A 110 -0.04 -19.19 28.98
N LEU A 111 0.96 -18.59 28.32
CA LEU A 111 1.49 -17.26 28.62
C LEU A 111 0.63 -16.13 28.06
N GLY A 112 -0.25 -16.39 27.08
CA GLY A 112 -1.33 -15.48 26.69
C GLY A 112 -1.56 -15.31 25.19
N GLU A 113 -2.00 -14.11 24.82
CA GLU A 113 -2.10 -13.65 23.44
C GLU A 113 -0.72 -13.26 22.90
N ILE A 114 -0.56 -13.39 21.58
CA ILE A 114 0.60 -12.92 20.84
C ILE A 114 0.27 -11.52 20.31
N TRP A 115 1.03 -10.55 20.76
CA TRP A 115 0.94 -9.15 20.36
C TRP A 115 2.11 -8.79 19.44
N SER A 116 2.13 -7.55 18.94
CA SER A 116 3.04 -7.10 17.89
C SER A 116 4.52 -7.23 18.23
N GLY A 117 5.36 -7.23 17.19
CA GLY A 117 6.80 -7.43 17.29
C GLY A 117 7.48 -7.65 15.93
N SER A 118 8.72 -8.14 15.97
CA SER A 118 9.64 -8.20 14.83
C SER A 118 10.29 -9.57 14.63
N ALA A 119 11.03 -9.74 13.54
CA ALA A 119 11.84 -10.93 13.29
C ALA A 119 13.19 -10.53 12.68
N VAL A 120 14.19 -11.38 12.89
CA VAL A 120 15.57 -11.20 12.44
C VAL A 120 16.16 -12.52 11.96
N VAL A 121 17.14 -12.45 11.06
CA VAL A 121 17.94 -13.62 10.70
C VAL A 121 19.16 -13.72 11.64
N ASP A 122 19.23 -14.78 12.45
CA ASP A 122 20.40 -15.05 13.30
C ASP A 122 21.50 -15.75 12.49
N TRP A 123 22.13 -15.00 11.57
CA TRP A 123 23.14 -15.48 10.62
C TRP A 123 24.35 -16.20 11.24
N LYS A 124 24.56 -16.03 12.56
CA LYS A 124 25.74 -16.50 13.29
C LYS A 124 25.39 -17.51 14.40
N ASP A 125 24.12 -17.97 14.46
CA ASP A 125 23.54 -18.81 15.52
C ASP A 125 23.90 -18.33 16.95
N THR A 126 23.81 -17.02 17.17
CA THR A 126 24.08 -16.38 18.48
C THR A 126 23.10 -16.84 19.55
N SER A 127 21.87 -17.19 19.14
CA SER A 127 20.85 -17.81 19.97
C SER A 127 21.11 -19.30 20.25
N GLY A 128 21.91 -19.99 19.44
CA GLY A 128 22.21 -21.42 19.59
C GLY A 128 21.02 -22.34 19.30
N PHE A 129 20.03 -21.88 18.53
CA PHE A 129 18.85 -22.64 18.15
C PHE A 129 19.05 -23.47 16.86
N PHE A 130 20.06 -23.15 16.04
CA PHE A 130 20.13 -23.61 14.65
C PHE A 130 21.30 -24.57 14.34
N GLY A 131 22.14 -24.88 15.34
CA GLY A 131 23.25 -25.82 15.20
C GLY A 131 24.40 -25.30 14.33
N GLY A 132 24.68 -23.99 14.42
CA GLY A 132 25.70 -23.30 13.63
C GLY A 132 25.24 -22.86 12.23
N LYS A 133 23.92 -22.84 11.97
CA LYS A 133 23.31 -22.34 10.73
C LYS A 133 22.59 -21.01 10.96
N ALA A 134 22.25 -20.31 9.87
CA ALA A 134 21.29 -19.22 9.94
C ALA A 134 19.87 -19.76 10.17
N GLY A 135 19.03 -18.98 10.84
CA GLY A 135 17.61 -19.25 11.03
C GLY A 135 16.87 -17.99 11.45
N LEU A 136 15.53 -18.06 11.51
CA LEU A 136 14.71 -16.92 11.88
C LEU A 136 14.39 -16.95 13.38
N VAL A 137 14.52 -15.80 14.03
CA VAL A 137 14.00 -15.57 15.40
C VAL A 137 12.96 -14.46 15.34
N ALA A 138 11.76 -14.76 15.83
CA ALA A 138 10.69 -13.80 16.06
C ALA A 138 10.71 -13.35 17.51
N ILE A 139 10.52 -12.06 17.75
CA ILE A 139 10.53 -11.40 19.06
C ILE A 139 9.23 -10.62 19.17
N PHE A 140 8.42 -10.93 20.18
CA PHE A 140 7.02 -10.52 20.27
C PHE A 140 6.60 -10.27 21.72
N THR A 141 5.51 -9.53 21.90
CA THR A 141 4.91 -9.31 23.22
C THR A 141 3.94 -10.47 23.53
N HIS A 142 4.08 -11.13 24.68
CA HIS A 142 3.01 -11.92 25.28
C HIS A 142 2.12 -11.01 26.13
N PHE A 143 0.80 -11.10 25.97
CA PHE A 143 -0.18 -10.38 26.77
C PHE A 143 -1.11 -11.32 27.55
N LYS A 144 -1.20 -11.12 28.86
CA LYS A 144 -2.13 -11.86 29.73
C LYS A 144 -2.52 -11.06 30.97
N ASN A 145 -3.82 -10.98 31.24
CA ASN A 145 -4.39 -10.36 32.44
C ASN A 145 -3.88 -8.91 32.71
N GLY A 146 -3.62 -8.13 31.64
CA GLY A 146 -3.07 -6.78 31.74
C GLY A 146 -1.54 -6.70 31.68
N VAL A 147 -0.82 -7.81 31.86
CA VAL A 147 0.65 -7.86 31.84
C VAL A 147 1.15 -8.08 30.41
N GLN A 148 2.09 -7.23 29.97
CA GLN A 148 2.76 -7.29 28.66
C GLN A 148 4.25 -7.66 28.88
N SER A 149 4.79 -8.70 28.26
CA SER A 149 6.19 -9.17 28.47
C SER A 149 6.83 -9.69 27.18
N GLN A 150 8.14 -9.48 26.99
CA GLN A 150 8.81 -9.79 25.72
C GLN A 150 9.26 -11.25 25.67
N SER A 151 8.93 -11.94 24.57
CA SER A 151 9.13 -13.37 24.35
C SER A 151 9.72 -13.63 22.96
N ILE A 152 10.31 -14.81 22.76
CA ILE A 152 10.88 -15.21 21.46
C ILE A 152 10.42 -16.59 20.98
N ALA A 153 10.40 -16.76 19.66
CA ALA A 153 10.21 -18.03 18.97
C ALA A 153 11.24 -18.14 17.84
N TYR A 154 11.54 -19.36 17.39
CA TYR A 154 12.52 -19.61 16.34
C TYR A 154 12.00 -20.58 15.27
N SER A 155 12.52 -20.45 14.06
CA SER A 155 12.18 -21.26 12.89
C SER A 155 13.48 -21.69 12.19
N SER A 156 13.63 -22.99 11.94
CA SER A 156 14.75 -23.57 11.18
C SER A 156 14.40 -23.94 9.74
N ASP A 157 13.18 -23.60 9.28
CA ASP A 157 12.58 -24.11 8.03
C ASP A 157 12.08 -22.99 7.09
N LYS A 158 12.68 -21.79 7.16
CA LYS A 158 12.25 -20.57 6.47
C LYS A 158 10.87 -20.07 6.93
N GLY A 159 10.65 -19.98 8.24
CA GLY A 159 9.48 -19.36 8.85
C GLY A 159 8.18 -20.15 8.62
N ARG A 160 8.26 -21.42 8.22
CA ARG A 160 7.09 -22.26 7.91
C ARG A 160 6.52 -22.92 9.16
N THR A 161 7.36 -23.23 10.15
CA THR A 161 6.93 -23.66 11.50
C THR A 161 7.77 -23.00 12.59
N TRP A 162 7.14 -22.72 13.73
CA TRP A 162 7.74 -21.91 14.80
C TRP A 162 7.72 -22.63 16.14
N THR A 163 8.90 -22.74 16.76
CA THR A 163 9.05 -23.25 18.13
C THR A 163 9.22 -22.07 19.09
N LYS A 164 8.33 -21.94 20.07
CA LYS A 164 8.48 -20.93 21.13
C LYS A 164 9.56 -21.37 22.11
N TYR A 165 10.39 -20.43 22.56
CA TYR A 165 11.46 -20.71 23.51
C TYR A 165 10.90 -21.05 24.91
N GLU A 166 11.36 -22.15 25.50
CA GLU A 166 10.88 -22.62 26.82
C GLU A 166 11.18 -21.63 27.96
N GLY A 167 12.26 -20.86 27.84
CA GLY A 167 12.66 -19.82 28.80
C GLY A 167 11.94 -18.47 28.61
N ASN A 168 10.73 -18.46 28.05
CA ASN A 168 9.92 -17.25 27.88
C ASN A 168 9.18 -16.86 29.19
N PRO A 169 8.94 -15.55 29.42
CA PRO A 169 9.39 -14.40 28.64
C PRO A 169 10.88 -14.06 28.88
N VAL A 170 11.60 -13.73 27.81
CA VAL A 170 13.03 -13.30 27.88
C VAL A 170 13.21 -11.92 28.49
N ILE A 171 12.17 -11.07 28.48
CA ILE A 171 12.08 -9.88 29.34
C ILE A 171 10.71 -9.88 30.03
N PRO A 172 10.62 -10.37 31.28
CA PRO A 172 9.43 -10.21 32.11
C PRO A 172 9.08 -8.73 32.30
N ASN A 173 7.79 -8.43 32.46
CA ASN A 173 7.33 -7.08 32.78
C ASN A 173 7.92 -6.59 34.12
N PRO A 174 8.62 -5.44 34.18
CA PRO A 174 9.24 -4.95 35.41
C PRO A 174 8.30 -4.07 36.28
N GLY A 175 6.98 -4.16 36.08
CA GLY A 175 5.97 -3.31 36.74
C GLY A 175 5.43 -2.16 35.88
N LEU A 176 5.62 -2.23 34.55
CA LEU A 176 5.20 -1.22 33.58
C LEU A 176 3.80 -1.51 33.03
N LYS A 177 2.98 -0.47 32.90
CA LYS A 177 1.60 -0.56 32.42
C LYS A 177 1.54 -0.93 30.93
N ASP A 178 2.19 -0.14 30.09
CA ASP A 178 2.39 -0.43 28.68
C ASP A 178 3.87 -0.78 28.47
N PHE A 179 4.14 -1.95 27.89
CA PHE A 179 5.50 -2.47 27.64
C PHE A 179 5.43 -3.48 26.48
N ARG A 180 5.49 -3.01 25.23
CA ARG A 180 5.19 -3.83 24.06
C ARG A 180 5.92 -3.41 22.77
N ASP A 181 5.69 -4.24 21.75
CA ASP A 181 6.10 -4.06 20.36
C ASP A 181 7.62 -4.03 20.17
N PRO A 182 8.34 -5.12 20.52
CA PRO A 182 9.79 -5.16 20.43
C PRO A 182 10.28 -5.26 18.97
N LYS A 183 10.85 -4.16 18.45
CA LYS A 183 11.71 -4.20 17.26
C LYS A 183 13.10 -4.63 17.67
N VAL A 184 13.67 -5.61 16.96
CA VAL A 184 15.07 -6.02 17.11
C VAL A 184 15.85 -5.78 15.82
N ILE A 185 17.11 -5.37 15.96
CA ILE A 185 18.10 -5.29 14.88
C ILE A 185 19.46 -5.84 15.34
N TRP A 186 20.28 -6.33 14.42
CA TRP A 186 21.71 -6.53 14.67
C TRP A 186 22.47 -5.23 14.42
N HIS A 187 23.19 -4.72 15.40
CA HIS A 187 23.99 -3.50 15.28
C HIS A 187 25.48 -3.85 15.10
N GLU A 188 25.93 -4.00 13.85
CA GLU A 188 27.31 -4.41 13.53
C GLU A 188 28.41 -3.58 14.24
N PRO A 189 28.31 -2.24 14.43
CA PRO A 189 29.36 -1.48 15.13
C PRO A 189 29.56 -1.88 16.60
N SER A 190 28.49 -2.24 17.32
CA SER A 190 28.61 -2.75 18.71
C SER A 190 28.71 -4.28 18.79
N ARG A 191 28.40 -4.99 17.68
CA ARG A 191 28.33 -6.46 17.58
C ARG A 191 27.38 -7.06 18.63
N ALA A 192 26.19 -6.47 18.75
CA ALA A 192 25.14 -6.91 19.63
C ALA A 192 23.76 -6.77 18.95
N TRP A 193 22.80 -7.57 19.40
CA TRP A 193 21.40 -7.33 19.16
C TRP A 193 20.95 -6.10 19.96
N VAL A 194 20.15 -5.25 19.33
CA VAL A 194 19.50 -4.09 19.95
C VAL A 194 18.00 -4.33 19.88
N MET A 195 17.32 -4.25 21.02
CA MET A 195 15.85 -4.19 21.09
C MET A 195 15.42 -2.75 21.38
N VAL A 196 14.38 -2.33 20.69
CA VAL A 196 13.69 -1.05 20.79
C VAL A 196 12.23 -1.39 21.09
N VAL A 197 11.73 -1.01 22.26
CA VAL A 197 10.42 -1.46 22.76
C VAL A 197 9.70 -0.30 23.42
N SER A 198 8.38 -0.21 23.21
CA SER A 198 7.60 0.93 23.70
C SER A 198 7.19 0.78 25.16
N VAL A 199 7.26 1.89 25.90
CA VAL A 199 6.88 2.02 27.32
C VAL A 199 6.08 3.31 27.51
N ASP A 200 4.79 3.18 27.81
CA ASP A 200 3.80 4.27 27.90
C ASP A 200 3.88 5.28 26.73
N LYS A 201 4.71 6.33 26.81
CA LYS A 201 4.90 7.36 25.77
C LYS A 201 6.38 7.57 25.42
N ARG A 202 7.18 6.52 25.60
CA ARG A 202 8.64 6.53 25.54
C ARG A 202 9.12 5.20 24.96
N ILE A 203 10.41 5.15 24.64
CA ILE A 203 11.09 3.97 24.10
C ILE A 203 12.18 3.55 25.09
N HIS A 204 12.22 2.27 25.44
CA HIS A 204 13.36 1.66 26.12
C HIS A 204 14.26 0.96 25.11
N PHE A 205 15.57 1.09 25.29
CA PHE A 205 16.59 0.36 24.53
C PHE A 205 17.18 -0.74 25.40
N TYR A 206 17.36 -1.93 24.82
CA TYR A 206 18.08 -3.04 25.43
C TYR A 206 19.12 -3.58 24.45
N THR A 207 20.20 -4.17 24.97
CA THR A 207 21.17 -4.93 24.17
C THR A 207 21.29 -6.38 24.64
N SER A 208 21.60 -7.29 23.71
CA SER A 208 21.81 -8.72 23.98
C SER A 208 22.92 -9.33 23.10
N PRO A 209 23.72 -10.27 23.62
CA PRO A 209 24.64 -11.07 22.81
C PRO A 209 23.97 -12.29 22.16
N ASP A 210 22.80 -12.74 22.63
CA ASP A 210 22.26 -14.09 22.38
C ASP A 210 20.73 -14.15 22.17
N LEU A 211 20.07 -13.00 21.98
CA LEU A 211 18.60 -12.83 21.88
C LEU A 211 17.78 -13.26 23.13
N LYS A 212 18.41 -13.86 24.14
CA LYS A 212 17.76 -14.45 25.32
C LYS A 212 18.02 -13.64 26.59
N LYS A 213 19.20 -13.04 26.71
CA LYS A 213 19.63 -12.24 27.87
C LYS A 213 19.75 -10.78 27.46
N TRP A 214 18.88 -9.94 28.00
CA TRP A 214 18.77 -8.53 27.64
C TRP A 214 19.18 -7.61 28.80
N GLN A 215 19.95 -6.57 28.50
CA GLN A 215 20.30 -5.51 29.43
C GLN A 215 19.78 -4.18 28.90
N MET A 216 18.98 -3.46 29.70
CA MET A 216 18.52 -2.10 29.35
C MET A 216 19.72 -1.14 29.27
N THR A 217 19.76 -0.29 28.24
CA THR A 217 20.87 0.63 27.98
C THR A 217 20.50 2.10 28.08
N SER A 218 19.33 2.50 27.57
CA SER A 218 18.84 3.88 27.65
C SER A 218 17.31 3.96 27.52
N GLU A 219 16.80 5.17 27.68
CA GLU A 219 15.45 5.58 27.33
C GLU A 219 15.52 6.66 26.23
N PHE A 220 14.46 6.83 25.44
CA PHE A 220 14.21 7.98 24.59
C PHE A 220 12.72 8.36 24.64
N GLY A 221 12.41 9.62 24.34
CA GLY A 221 11.04 10.05 24.06
C GLY A 221 10.58 11.17 24.97
N GLN A 222 11.07 11.25 26.21
CA GLN A 222 10.69 12.34 27.13
C GLN A 222 10.86 13.72 26.47
N ASP A 223 9.73 14.44 26.40
CA ASP A 223 9.60 15.79 25.83
C ASP A 223 9.98 15.89 24.33
N GLN A 224 10.09 14.76 23.63
CA GLN A 224 10.33 14.65 22.18
C GLN A 224 9.04 14.39 21.40
N GLY A 225 8.65 15.31 20.53
CA GLY A 225 7.53 15.14 19.60
C GLY A 225 6.16 14.95 20.28
N SER A 226 5.23 14.36 19.54
CA SER A 226 3.83 14.20 19.98
C SER A 226 3.69 13.15 21.07
N HIS A 227 3.09 13.57 22.19
CA HIS A 227 2.70 12.73 23.32
C HIS A 227 1.17 12.57 23.41
N ALA A 228 0.44 12.68 22.29
CA ALA A 228 -1.02 12.72 22.28
C ALA A 228 -1.68 11.44 22.87
N ALA A 229 -1.07 10.28 22.68
CA ALA A 229 -1.50 9.00 23.24
C ALA A 229 -0.30 8.16 23.71
N VAL A 230 -0.55 6.89 24.02
CA VAL A 230 0.47 5.83 24.14
C VAL A 230 1.31 5.75 22.85
N TRP A 231 2.59 5.43 22.97
CA TRP A 231 3.47 5.11 21.82
C TRP A 231 3.47 3.60 21.58
N GLU A 232 3.50 3.20 20.32
CA GLU A 232 3.27 1.81 19.88
C GLU A 232 4.11 1.52 18.63
N CYS A 233 4.35 0.25 18.31
CA CYS A 233 5.06 -0.21 17.10
C CYS A 233 6.28 0.67 16.70
N PRO A 234 7.35 0.70 17.53
CA PRO A 234 8.58 1.38 17.20
C PRO A 234 9.34 0.68 16.07
N ASP A 235 10.09 1.45 15.29
CA ASP A 235 11.11 0.90 14.37
C ASP A 235 12.36 1.77 14.35
N LEU A 236 13.53 1.14 14.20
CA LEU A 236 14.84 1.78 14.21
C LEU A 236 15.69 1.26 13.04
N PHE A 237 16.09 2.17 12.15
CA PHE A 237 16.88 1.84 10.97
C PHE A 237 17.75 3.01 10.50
N GLU A 238 18.76 2.73 9.68
CA GLU A 238 19.46 3.77 8.93
C GLU A 238 18.76 4.06 7.59
N LEU A 239 18.70 5.33 7.19
CA LEU A 239 18.34 5.76 5.83
C LEU A 239 19.50 6.48 5.12
N PRO A 240 19.66 6.31 3.80
CA PRO A 240 20.60 7.09 3.00
C PRO A 240 20.11 8.54 2.82
N ILE A 241 21.06 9.49 2.81
CA ILE A 241 20.79 10.89 2.48
C ILE A 241 21.03 11.11 0.99
N GLU A 242 19.97 11.54 0.31
CA GLU A 242 19.89 11.86 -1.12
C GLU A 242 21.09 12.66 -1.64
N GLY A 243 21.67 12.21 -2.76
CA GLY A 243 22.83 12.86 -3.37
C GLY A 243 24.14 12.77 -2.57
N THR A 244 24.21 11.94 -1.53
CA THR A 244 25.41 11.79 -0.70
C THR A 244 25.70 10.32 -0.34
N ASN A 245 26.92 10.04 0.11
CA ASN A 245 27.32 8.75 0.67
C ASN A 245 27.08 8.67 2.21
N LYS A 246 26.22 9.54 2.77
CA LYS A 246 25.93 9.60 4.21
C LYS A 246 24.60 8.91 4.53
N LYS A 247 24.48 8.44 5.77
CA LYS A 247 23.23 7.97 6.36
C LYS A 247 22.90 8.73 7.64
N LYS A 248 21.66 8.61 8.11
CA LYS A 248 21.23 8.94 9.48
C LYS A 248 20.37 7.81 10.04
N TRP A 249 20.32 7.71 11.36
CA TRP A 249 19.36 6.85 12.04
C TRP A 249 17.99 7.52 12.08
N VAL A 250 16.95 6.72 11.89
CA VAL A 250 15.57 7.11 12.04
C VAL A 250 14.92 6.18 13.07
N LEU A 251 14.24 6.79 14.05
CA LEU A 251 13.37 6.13 15.00
C LEU A 251 11.93 6.52 14.65
N ALA A 252 11.12 5.58 14.17
CA ALA A 252 9.69 5.76 13.96
C ALA A 252 8.91 5.22 15.17
N VAL A 253 7.79 5.85 15.52
CA VAL A 253 6.84 5.35 16.53
C VAL A 253 5.40 5.66 16.11
N SER A 254 4.51 4.70 16.31
CA SER A 254 3.06 4.90 16.18
C SER A 254 2.49 5.52 17.46
N ILE A 255 1.33 6.17 17.33
CA ILE A 255 0.64 6.86 18.43
C ILE A 255 -0.81 6.37 18.46
N GLY A 256 -1.23 5.81 19.58
CA GLY A 256 -2.57 5.22 19.77
C GLY A 256 -3.73 6.21 19.61
N SER A 257 -4.95 5.67 19.53
CA SER A 257 -6.16 6.46 19.25
C SER A 257 -6.42 7.55 20.30
N ASN A 258 -6.62 8.79 19.86
CA ASN A 258 -6.89 9.93 20.75
C ASN A 258 -7.74 11.04 20.09
N PRO A 259 -8.40 11.90 20.89
CA PRO A 259 -9.21 13.00 20.38
C PRO A 259 -8.43 14.06 19.59
N THR A 260 -7.17 14.35 19.98
CA THR A 260 -6.35 15.42 19.38
C THR A 260 -6.05 15.14 17.90
N THR A 261 -5.73 13.90 17.55
CA THR A 261 -5.49 13.47 16.16
C THR A 261 -6.71 12.81 15.50
N LYS A 262 -7.84 12.73 16.21
CA LYS A 262 -9.12 12.09 15.80
C LYS A 262 -8.96 10.63 15.37
N GLY A 263 -8.15 9.88 16.11
CA GLY A 263 -7.74 8.51 15.78
C GLY A 263 -6.28 8.28 16.13
N SER A 264 -5.72 7.15 15.69
CA SER A 264 -4.29 6.86 15.73
C SER A 264 -3.53 7.55 14.59
N THR A 265 -2.20 7.62 14.70
CA THR A 265 -1.28 8.21 13.71
C THR A 265 0.15 7.71 13.98
N ALA A 266 1.19 8.21 13.29
CA ALA A 266 2.59 7.86 13.54
C ALA A 266 3.57 9.01 13.22
N GLN A 267 4.68 9.06 13.95
CA GLN A 267 5.72 10.09 13.86
C GLN A 267 7.12 9.47 13.74
N TYR A 268 8.11 10.25 13.35
CA TYR A 268 9.51 9.83 13.30
C TYR A 268 10.49 10.90 13.78
N PHE A 269 11.67 10.45 14.18
CA PHE A 269 12.79 11.28 14.63
C PHE A 269 14.01 10.92 13.79
N ILE A 270 14.74 11.92 13.28
CA ILE A 270 16.02 11.73 12.58
C ILE A 270 17.16 12.09 13.53
N GLY A 271 18.23 11.28 13.54
CA GLY A 271 19.46 11.63 14.23
C GLY A 271 20.52 10.54 14.19
N SER A 272 21.05 10.20 15.37
CA SER A 272 22.17 9.27 15.53
C SER A 272 21.91 8.24 16.64
N PHE A 273 22.58 7.08 16.52
CA PHE A 273 22.51 5.97 17.45
C PHE A 273 23.91 5.36 17.60
N ASP A 274 24.34 5.08 18.84
CA ASP A 274 25.67 4.55 19.16
C ASP A 274 25.69 3.03 19.45
N GLY A 275 24.54 2.36 19.32
CA GLY A 275 24.32 0.98 19.78
C GLY A 275 23.69 0.87 21.16
N LYS A 276 23.41 1.98 21.84
CA LYS A 276 22.81 2.04 23.19
C LYS A 276 21.78 3.14 23.39
N THR A 277 21.99 4.30 22.76
CA THR A 277 21.27 5.57 22.99
C THR A 277 20.94 6.24 21.66
N PHE A 278 19.68 6.62 21.45
CA PHE A 278 19.27 7.43 20.28
C PHE A 278 19.26 8.93 20.63
N THR A 279 19.84 9.75 19.75
CA THR A 279 19.89 11.21 19.89
C THR A 279 19.21 11.86 18.69
N ASN A 280 18.08 12.52 18.92
CA ASN A 280 17.35 13.32 17.92
C ASN A 280 18.15 14.58 17.54
N GLU A 281 18.19 14.91 16.24
CA GLU A 281 18.88 16.09 15.70
C GLU A 281 17.93 17.25 15.32
N ASN A 282 16.62 17.02 15.41
CA ASN A 282 15.60 18.08 15.34
C ASN A 282 15.36 18.67 16.74
N LYS A 283 14.57 19.74 16.86
CA LYS A 283 14.20 20.23 18.21
C LYS A 283 13.24 19.24 18.86
N PRO A 284 13.23 19.13 20.21
CA PRO A 284 12.26 18.30 20.92
C PRO A 284 10.79 18.66 20.60
N SER A 285 10.51 19.92 20.26
CA SER A 285 9.19 20.41 19.84
C SER A 285 8.75 20.01 18.44
N ASP A 286 9.66 19.53 17.60
CA ASP A 286 9.37 19.29 16.18
C ASP A 286 8.70 17.92 16.01
N VAL A 287 7.52 17.89 15.40
CA VAL A 287 6.78 16.64 15.11
C VAL A 287 6.86 16.36 13.62
N LEU A 288 7.51 15.27 13.23
CA LEU A 288 7.59 14.82 11.85
C LEU A 288 6.63 13.64 11.66
N TRP A 289 5.50 13.87 10.99
CA TRP A 289 4.50 12.84 10.72
C TRP A 289 4.97 11.89 9.62
N THR A 290 4.71 10.59 9.78
CA THR A 290 5.05 9.58 8.76
C THR A 290 4.06 9.61 7.59
N ASP A 291 2.80 9.94 7.85
CA ASP A 291 1.72 10.05 6.87
C ASP A 291 0.70 11.07 7.41
N TYR A 292 0.12 11.90 6.53
CA TYR A 292 -0.88 12.90 6.91
C TYR A 292 -2.32 12.40 6.72
N GLY A 293 -2.49 11.16 6.25
CA GLY A 293 -3.75 10.46 6.14
C GLY A 293 -4.38 10.05 7.49
N LYS A 294 -5.36 9.16 7.42
CA LYS A 294 -5.90 8.46 8.61
C LYS A 294 -5.48 7.01 8.68
N ASP A 295 -5.13 6.39 7.56
CA ASP A 295 -5.06 4.94 7.42
C ASP A 295 -3.64 4.51 7.03
N PHE A 296 -2.69 4.83 7.90
CA PHE A 296 -1.31 4.34 7.87
C PHE A 296 -0.77 4.35 9.31
N TYR A 297 -0.74 3.16 9.93
CA TYR A 297 -0.38 2.97 11.34
C TYR A 297 0.45 1.68 11.52
N ALA A 298 1.17 1.54 12.64
CA ALA A 298 2.02 0.40 12.95
C ALA A 298 3.08 0.10 11.87
N ALA A 299 3.54 1.13 11.16
CA ALA A 299 4.44 0.96 10.03
C ALA A 299 5.84 0.52 10.49
N VAL A 300 6.25 -0.68 10.07
CA VAL A 300 7.57 -1.27 10.36
C VAL A 300 8.24 -1.75 9.08
N SER A 301 9.57 -1.79 9.10
CA SER A 301 10.41 -2.06 7.94
C SER A 301 11.06 -3.44 7.97
N TYR A 302 11.27 -3.99 6.78
CA TYR A 302 11.92 -5.29 6.56
C TYR A 302 13.35 -5.33 7.10
N SER A 303 13.64 -6.27 8.00
CA SER A 303 15.01 -6.70 8.31
C SER A 303 15.61 -7.51 7.14
N ASP A 304 16.94 -7.63 7.13
CA ASP A 304 17.72 -8.53 6.27
C ASP A 304 17.53 -8.43 4.73
N ILE A 305 16.95 -7.32 4.21
CA ILE A 305 17.00 -7.00 2.77
C ILE A 305 18.46 -7.04 2.28
N PRO A 306 18.80 -7.79 1.21
CA PRO A 306 20.18 -7.97 0.80
C PRO A 306 20.87 -6.67 0.40
N ALA A 307 22.13 -6.49 0.79
CA ALA A 307 22.92 -5.28 0.48
C ALA A 307 23.10 -5.00 -1.03
N LYS A 308 22.83 -5.96 -1.91
CA LYS A 308 22.77 -5.78 -3.38
C LYS A 308 21.54 -5.00 -3.86
N ASP A 309 20.48 -4.98 -3.06
CA ASP A 309 19.26 -4.20 -3.27
C ASP A 309 19.36 -2.90 -2.46
N GLY A 310 19.73 -3.02 -1.18
CA GLY A 310 20.14 -1.90 -0.33
C GLY A 310 19.03 -0.95 0.12
N ARG A 311 17.78 -1.14 -0.35
CA ARG A 311 16.63 -0.32 0.02
C ARG A 311 16.22 -0.57 1.47
N ARG A 312 15.63 0.45 2.09
CA ARG A 312 14.83 0.33 3.31
C ARG A 312 13.37 0.37 2.89
N ILE A 313 12.65 -0.74 3.07
CA ILE A 313 11.25 -0.88 2.65
C ILE A 313 10.37 -1.13 3.88
N TRP A 314 9.23 -0.43 3.95
CA TRP A 314 8.22 -0.61 4.99
C TRP A 314 6.80 -0.64 4.42
N LEU A 315 5.84 -1.05 5.22
CA LEU A 315 4.41 -0.80 5.01
C LEU A 315 3.72 -0.65 6.37
N GLY A 316 2.53 -0.06 6.36
CA GLY A 316 1.69 0.11 7.56
C GLY A 316 0.40 -0.69 7.43
N TRP A 317 -0.27 -0.90 8.57
CA TRP A 317 -1.68 -1.27 8.57
C TRP A 317 -2.50 -0.09 8.05
N MET A 318 -3.31 -0.34 7.03
CA MET A 318 -4.07 0.68 6.31
C MET A 318 -5.47 0.83 6.93
N SER A 319 -5.51 1.20 8.21
CA SER A 319 -6.72 1.51 8.96
C SER A 319 -6.39 2.39 10.17
N ASN A 320 -7.36 2.60 11.07
CA ASN A 320 -7.20 3.43 12.25
C ASN A 320 -7.84 2.80 13.49
N TRP A 321 -7.21 2.93 14.66
CA TRP A 321 -7.74 2.45 15.94
C TRP A 321 -9.03 3.15 16.42
N ARG A 322 -9.52 4.14 15.68
CA ARG A 322 -10.87 4.71 15.84
C ARG A 322 -11.98 3.83 15.27
N TYR A 323 -11.71 3.05 14.23
CA TYR A 323 -12.71 2.22 13.52
C TYR A 323 -12.14 0.84 13.11
N PRO A 324 -11.33 0.19 13.96
CA PRO A 324 -10.33 -0.81 13.56
C PRO A 324 -10.89 -1.97 12.75
N PHE A 325 -12.10 -2.42 13.09
CA PHE A 325 -12.79 -3.54 12.43
C PHE A 325 -14.26 -3.19 12.11
N ALA A 326 -14.62 -1.90 12.06
CA ALA A 326 -15.99 -1.43 11.82
C ALA A 326 -16.37 -1.33 10.33
N MET A 327 -15.40 -1.56 9.43
CA MET A 327 -15.54 -1.40 7.98
C MET A 327 -16.60 -2.34 7.36
N PRO A 328 -17.34 -1.93 6.31
CA PRO A 328 -18.45 -2.68 5.69
C PRO A 328 -18.01 -3.87 4.80
N THR A 329 -16.82 -4.44 5.05
CA THR A 329 -16.10 -5.42 4.22
C THR A 329 -16.49 -6.89 4.46
N GLY A 330 -17.69 -7.17 4.97
CA GLY A 330 -18.14 -8.55 5.24
C GLY A 330 -17.22 -9.35 6.17
N ALA A 331 -16.74 -10.51 5.71
CA ALA A 331 -16.02 -11.52 6.50
C ALA A 331 -14.51 -11.27 6.71
N TRP A 332 -13.93 -10.27 6.07
CA TRP A 332 -12.53 -9.85 6.25
C TRP A 332 -12.46 -8.42 6.79
N LYS A 333 -11.42 -8.04 7.53
CA LYS A 333 -11.19 -6.67 8.03
C LYS A 333 -9.71 -6.31 7.95
N GLY A 334 -9.42 -5.11 7.44
CA GLY A 334 -8.07 -4.55 7.37
C GLY A 334 -7.23 -5.10 6.22
N ASN A 335 -6.22 -4.32 5.85
CA ASN A 335 -5.21 -4.65 4.85
C ASN A 335 -3.93 -3.86 5.16
N MET A 336 -2.83 -4.20 4.50
CA MET A 336 -1.59 -3.39 4.52
C MET A 336 -1.63 -2.28 3.47
N SER A 337 -0.89 -1.20 3.67
CA SER A 337 -0.59 -0.23 2.62
C SER A 337 0.23 -0.90 1.51
N ILE A 338 0.40 -0.23 0.36
CA ILE A 338 1.44 -0.63 -0.58
C ILE A 338 2.83 -0.55 0.11
N PRO A 339 3.80 -1.37 -0.31
CA PRO A 339 5.17 -1.27 0.20
C PRO A 339 5.82 0.02 -0.29
N ARG A 340 6.55 0.71 0.61
CA ARG A 340 7.22 1.99 0.32
C ARG A 340 8.72 1.91 0.59
N GLU A 341 9.52 2.38 -0.35
CA GLU A 341 10.95 2.63 -0.19
C GLU A 341 11.20 3.95 0.57
N LEU A 342 12.21 3.97 1.44
CA LEU A 342 12.57 5.10 2.30
C LEU A 342 13.94 5.70 1.96
N ARG A 343 13.98 7.03 1.80
CA ARG A 343 15.20 7.86 1.65
C ARG A 343 15.11 9.15 2.46
N LEU A 344 16.23 9.86 2.69
CA LEU A 344 16.25 11.16 3.38
C LEU A 344 16.64 12.31 2.43
N ARG A 345 15.74 13.26 2.18
CA ARG A 345 16.00 14.45 1.35
C ARG A 345 16.07 15.71 2.21
N ASN A 346 16.98 16.62 1.87
CA ASN A 346 17.00 17.95 2.48
C ASN A 346 16.01 18.89 1.76
N ILE A 347 14.86 19.13 2.37
CA ILE A 347 13.77 19.92 1.81
C ILE A 347 14.00 21.41 2.07
N PRO A 348 13.93 22.29 1.04
CA PRO A 348 14.07 23.73 1.20
C PRO A 348 13.16 24.29 2.30
N GLY A 349 13.73 25.06 3.22
CA GLY A 349 13.00 25.67 4.35
C GLY A 349 12.60 24.72 5.49
N GLN A 350 12.65 23.39 5.30
CA GLN A 350 12.32 22.41 6.35
C GLN A 350 13.53 21.67 6.93
N GLY A 351 14.58 21.47 6.13
CA GLY A 351 15.74 20.63 6.47
C GLY A 351 15.53 19.16 6.08
N LEU A 352 16.22 18.25 6.76
CA LEU A 352 16.21 16.81 6.43
C LEU A 352 14.84 16.18 6.75
N ARG A 353 14.24 15.47 5.79
CA ARG A 353 12.96 14.77 5.92
C ARG A 353 13.04 13.36 5.35
N MET A 354 12.26 12.45 5.92
CA MET A 354 12.01 11.13 5.35
C MET A 354 11.07 11.26 4.16
N ILE A 355 11.44 10.57 3.09
CA ILE A 355 10.76 10.48 1.81
C ILE A 355 10.27 9.05 1.63
N GLN A 356 9.07 8.90 1.08
CA GLN A 356 8.44 7.62 0.81
C GLN A 356 8.03 7.52 -0.65
N GLU A 357 8.41 6.44 -1.33
CA GLU A 357 7.91 6.13 -2.67
C GLU A 357 7.37 4.71 -2.76
N PRO A 358 6.34 4.46 -3.58
CA PRO A 358 5.91 3.11 -3.93
C PRO A 358 7.08 2.27 -4.45
N VAL A 359 7.19 1.02 -4.03
CA VAL A 359 8.23 0.13 -4.55
C VAL A 359 8.05 -0.13 -6.05
N LYS A 360 9.17 -0.06 -6.80
CA LYS A 360 9.23 -0.28 -8.26
C LYS A 360 8.59 -1.60 -8.73
N GLU A 361 8.51 -2.60 -7.87
CA GLU A 361 7.89 -3.90 -8.15
C GLU A 361 6.40 -3.78 -8.53
N LEU A 362 5.68 -2.77 -8.01
CA LEU A 362 4.30 -2.45 -8.42
C LEU A 362 4.16 -2.17 -9.92
N GLN A 363 5.24 -1.74 -10.59
CA GLN A 363 5.23 -1.49 -12.04
C GLN A 363 5.00 -2.78 -12.86
N ALA A 364 5.21 -3.97 -12.28
CA ALA A 364 4.89 -5.25 -12.91
C ALA A 364 3.38 -5.52 -13.00
N LEU A 365 2.55 -4.80 -12.22
CA LEU A 365 1.09 -4.89 -12.25
C LEU A 365 0.45 -3.93 -13.27
N ARG A 366 1.22 -3.01 -13.86
CA ARG A 366 0.70 -2.01 -14.81
C ARG A 366 0.20 -2.67 -16.10
N GLY A 367 -1.09 -2.50 -16.37
CA GLY A 367 -1.66 -2.68 -17.71
C GLY A 367 -1.25 -1.56 -18.67
N LYS A 368 -1.93 -1.51 -19.81
CA LYS A 368 -1.64 -0.60 -20.92
C LYS A 368 -1.80 0.87 -20.50
N PRO A 369 -0.78 1.71 -20.68
CA PRO A 369 -0.85 3.11 -20.29
C PRO A 369 -1.84 3.91 -21.16
N MET A 370 -2.63 4.74 -20.50
CA MET A 370 -3.34 5.86 -21.11
C MET A 370 -2.57 7.15 -20.79
N ILE A 371 -2.08 7.83 -21.83
CA ILE A 371 -1.18 8.99 -21.70
C ILE A 371 -1.91 10.26 -22.10
N PHE A 372 -1.92 11.25 -21.21
CA PHE A 372 -2.56 12.54 -21.42
C PHE A 372 -1.48 13.62 -21.58
N ALA A 373 -1.55 14.34 -22.69
CA ALA A 373 -0.64 15.43 -23.00
C ALA A 373 -0.94 16.68 -22.16
N LYS A 374 -0.10 17.72 -22.31
CA LYS A 374 -0.30 19.01 -21.63
C LYS A 374 -1.66 19.60 -22.02
N GLN A 375 -2.49 19.93 -21.03
CA GLN A 375 -3.78 20.60 -21.20
C GLN A 375 -3.95 21.73 -20.19
N GLU A 376 -4.56 22.84 -20.61
CA GLU A 376 -4.84 23.99 -19.74
C GLU A 376 -6.33 24.00 -19.38
N LEU A 377 -6.62 24.14 -18.09
CA LEU A 377 -7.96 24.19 -17.51
C LEU A 377 -8.22 25.59 -16.96
N SER A 378 -9.10 26.34 -17.63
CA SER A 378 -9.63 27.58 -17.08
C SER A 378 -10.62 27.29 -15.95
N ALA A 379 -10.65 28.15 -14.91
CA ALA A 379 -11.58 28.01 -13.80
C ALA A 379 -13.04 27.86 -14.27
N GLY A 380 -13.73 26.83 -13.79
CA GLY A 380 -15.14 26.58 -14.14
C GLY A 380 -15.43 26.21 -15.60
N SER A 381 -14.41 25.90 -16.42
CA SER A 381 -14.61 25.58 -17.86
C SER A 381 -15.34 24.27 -18.16
N GLY A 382 -15.55 23.40 -17.18
CA GLY A 382 -16.20 22.09 -17.34
C GLY A 382 -15.36 21.02 -18.05
N ASN A 383 -14.28 21.40 -18.74
CA ASN A 383 -13.38 20.50 -19.46
C ASN A 383 -12.66 19.53 -18.49
N ASN A 384 -12.97 18.24 -18.58
CA ASN A 384 -12.30 17.17 -17.83
C ASN A 384 -11.34 16.38 -18.75
N PRO A 385 -10.00 16.50 -18.60
CA PRO A 385 -9.04 15.68 -19.36
C PRO A 385 -9.16 14.16 -19.15
N PHE A 386 -9.87 13.73 -18.10
CA PHE A 386 -10.14 12.32 -17.80
C PHE A 386 -11.57 11.88 -18.16
N GLU A 387 -12.25 12.62 -19.05
CA GLU A 387 -13.55 12.20 -19.57
C GLU A 387 -13.48 10.83 -20.26
N GLY A 388 -14.45 9.96 -19.98
CA GLY A 388 -14.50 8.58 -20.47
C GLY A 388 -13.57 7.59 -19.75
N ILE A 389 -12.66 8.04 -18.88
CA ILE A 389 -11.75 7.15 -18.14
C ILE A 389 -12.49 6.47 -16.99
N LYS A 390 -12.35 5.14 -16.90
CA LYS A 390 -12.94 4.30 -15.86
C LYS A 390 -11.88 3.43 -15.20
N GLY A 391 -11.90 3.34 -13.87
CA GLY A 391 -11.05 2.48 -13.06
C GLY A 391 -11.51 2.33 -11.62
N THR A 392 -11.28 1.15 -11.05
CA THR A 392 -11.44 0.88 -9.61
C THR A 392 -10.11 0.54 -8.94
N SER A 393 -9.26 -0.22 -9.63
CA SER A 393 -7.85 -0.49 -9.27
C SER A 393 -6.90 0.07 -10.33
N TYR A 394 -6.14 1.13 -10.00
CA TYR A 394 -5.24 1.81 -10.93
C TYR A 394 -4.13 2.63 -10.24
N GLU A 395 -3.10 2.94 -11.03
CA GLU A 395 -2.00 3.85 -10.70
C GLU A 395 -2.07 5.09 -11.63
N LEU A 396 -1.83 6.27 -11.07
CA LEU A 396 -1.94 7.55 -11.77
C LEU A 396 -0.75 8.46 -11.44
N GLU A 397 0.17 8.63 -12.40
CA GLU A 397 1.27 9.59 -12.34
C GLU A 397 0.83 10.93 -12.95
N THR A 398 1.07 12.06 -12.29
CA THR A 398 0.73 13.39 -12.81
C THR A 398 1.74 14.48 -12.44
N GLU A 399 1.82 15.51 -13.28
CA GLU A 399 2.39 16.81 -12.92
C GLU A 399 1.41 17.93 -13.28
N PHE A 400 1.18 18.85 -12.34
CA PHE A 400 0.38 20.05 -12.53
C PHE A 400 1.19 21.31 -12.26
N THR A 401 0.89 22.39 -13.00
CA THR A 401 1.21 23.76 -12.59
C THR A 401 -0.07 24.43 -12.12
N VAL A 402 -0.10 24.88 -10.87
CA VAL A 402 -1.29 25.52 -10.25
C VAL A 402 -1.03 27.02 -10.16
N GLN A 403 -1.87 27.86 -10.79
CA GLN A 403 -1.70 29.31 -10.71
C GLN A 403 -1.99 29.83 -9.29
N GLN A 404 -1.40 30.98 -8.96
CA GLN A 404 -1.72 31.68 -7.72
C GLN A 404 -3.24 31.94 -7.62
N ASP A 405 -3.77 31.81 -6.40
CA ASP A 405 -5.19 31.91 -6.06
C ASP A 405 -6.11 30.82 -6.64
N ALA A 406 -5.56 29.88 -7.43
CA ALA A 406 -6.27 28.69 -7.90
C ALA A 406 -6.28 27.54 -6.87
N GLU A 407 -7.30 26.70 -6.99
CA GLU A 407 -7.41 25.39 -6.35
C GLU A 407 -7.52 24.30 -7.43
N LEU A 408 -6.61 23.33 -7.37
CA LEU A 408 -6.64 22.06 -8.09
C LEU A 408 -7.56 21.09 -7.35
N ALA A 409 -8.47 20.42 -8.06
CA ALA A 409 -9.26 19.30 -7.52
C ALA A 409 -9.23 18.09 -8.48
N LEU A 410 -8.63 17.00 -8.01
CA LEU A 410 -8.59 15.70 -8.68
C LEU A 410 -9.50 14.72 -7.91
N LYS A 411 -10.57 14.27 -8.55
CA LYS A 411 -11.53 13.31 -8.00
C LYS A 411 -11.23 11.91 -8.49
N VAL A 412 -11.20 10.96 -7.57
CA VAL A 412 -11.01 9.53 -7.81
C VAL A 412 -12.22 8.75 -7.30
N ARG A 413 -12.44 7.56 -7.87
CA ARG A 413 -13.64 6.72 -7.61
C ARG A 413 -14.95 7.52 -7.69
N LYS A 414 -15.09 8.29 -8.76
CA LYS A 414 -16.25 9.16 -8.97
C LYS A 414 -17.45 8.36 -9.49
N GLY A 415 -18.59 8.56 -8.85
CA GLY A 415 -19.92 8.24 -9.35
C GLY A 415 -20.78 9.49 -9.51
N SER A 416 -22.10 9.30 -9.60
CA SER A 416 -23.11 10.37 -9.56
C SER A 416 -23.04 11.16 -8.25
N GLU A 417 -23.16 10.47 -7.13
CA GLU A 417 -23.22 11.07 -5.79
C GLU A 417 -21.95 10.90 -4.96
N GLN A 418 -21.01 10.08 -5.44
CA GLN A 418 -19.81 9.66 -4.72
C GLN A 418 -18.55 10.23 -5.38
N GLU A 419 -17.59 10.66 -4.57
CA GLU A 419 -16.25 11.08 -4.99
C GLU A 419 -15.31 11.15 -3.77
N THR A 420 -14.07 10.72 -3.95
CA THR A 420 -12.95 11.00 -3.03
C THR A 420 -12.04 12.01 -3.72
N VAL A 421 -11.66 13.10 -3.04
CA VAL A 421 -11.07 14.27 -3.71
C VAL A 421 -9.72 14.65 -3.14
N ILE A 422 -8.72 14.67 -4.01
CA ILE A 422 -7.37 15.20 -3.75
C ILE A 422 -7.39 16.66 -4.20
N ARG A 423 -7.21 17.61 -3.29
CA ARG A 423 -7.17 19.05 -3.62
C ARG A 423 -5.84 19.68 -3.24
N TYR A 424 -5.35 20.62 -4.05
CA TYR A 424 -4.26 21.50 -3.65
C TYR A 424 -4.69 22.96 -3.80
N ASN A 425 -4.64 23.71 -2.71
CA ASN A 425 -5.04 25.11 -2.66
C ASN A 425 -3.80 26.01 -2.43
N THR A 426 -3.63 27.01 -3.29
CA THR A 426 -2.44 27.89 -3.27
C THR A 426 -2.46 28.94 -2.15
N LYS A 427 -3.62 29.25 -1.55
CA LYS A 427 -3.78 30.31 -0.54
C LYS A 427 -3.33 29.89 0.86
N ASN A 428 -3.45 28.60 1.17
CA ASN A 428 -3.02 28.00 2.44
C ASN A 428 -1.79 27.08 2.30
N ALA A 429 -1.34 26.81 1.06
CA ALA A 429 -0.27 25.86 0.73
C ALA A 429 -0.51 24.45 1.33
N GLN A 430 -1.74 23.93 1.16
CA GLN A 430 -2.14 22.63 1.69
C GLN A 430 -2.59 21.67 0.58
N LEU A 431 -2.03 20.47 0.62
CA LEU A 431 -2.58 19.28 -0.02
C LEU A 431 -3.65 18.70 0.91
N THR A 432 -4.83 18.42 0.37
CA THR A 432 -6.01 17.94 1.10
C THR A 432 -6.47 16.63 0.49
N LEU A 433 -6.81 15.65 1.33
CA LEU A 433 -7.50 14.43 0.91
C LEU A 433 -8.87 14.40 1.61
N ASP A 434 -9.93 14.33 0.81
CA ASP A 434 -11.31 14.46 1.23
C ASP A 434 -12.10 13.20 0.90
N ARG A 435 -12.56 12.50 1.95
CA ARG A 435 -13.40 11.30 1.82
C ARG A 435 -14.84 11.51 2.29
N THR A 436 -15.29 12.76 2.45
CA THR A 436 -16.64 13.08 2.95
C THR A 436 -17.78 12.52 2.09
N ARG A 437 -17.53 12.28 0.80
CA ARG A 437 -18.47 11.67 -0.17
C ARG A 437 -17.97 10.34 -0.74
N SER A 438 -17.07 9.66 -0.03
CA SER A 438 -16.36 8.45 -0.51
C SER A 438 -17.19 7.14 -0.51
N GLY A 439 -18.50 7.25 -0.67
CA GLY A 439 -19.45 6.14 -0.54
C GLY A 439 -19.92 5.90 0.89
N VAL A 440 -19.84 4.66 1.37
CA VAL A 440 -20.34 4.28 2.70
C VAL A 440 -19.46 4.88 3.80
N THR A 441 -20.05 5.76 4.63
CA THR A 441 -19.33 6.49 5.68
C THR A 441 -20.02 6.43 7.05
N THR A 442 -21.17 5.75 7.15
CA THR A 442 -22.07 5.76 8.31
C THR A 442 -21.67 4.81 9.44
N PHE A 443 -20.71 3.90 9.22
CA PHE A 443 -20.27 2.91 10.21
C PHE A 443 -19.42 3.48 11.36
N GLU A 444 -18.86 4.69 11.20
CA GLU A 444 -18.21 5.45 12.28
C GLU A 444 -18.52 6.94 12.17
N LYS A 445 -18.82 7.56 13.30
CA LYS A 445 -19.22 8.96 13.41
C LYS A 445 -18.06 9.88 13.02
N GLY A 446 -18.18 10.48 11.83
CA GLY A 446 -17.17 11.39 11.30
C GLY A 446 -15.99 10.67 10.65
N PHE A 447 -16.17 9.43 10.18
CA PHE A 447 -15.28 8.83 9.19
C PHE A 447 -15.25 9.67 7.89
N ALA A 448 -16.41 10.24 7.52
CA ALA A 448 -16.53 11.31 6.54
C ALA A 448 -15.79 12.58 7.03
N GLU A 449 -14.51 12.71 6.70
CA GLU A 449 -13.68 13.86 7.05
C GLU A 449 -12.67 14.22 5.95
N GLN A 450 -12.01 15.37 6.15
CA GLN A 450 -10.91 15.87 5.34
C GLN A 450 -9.61 15.85 6.17
N VAL A 451 -8.50 15.49 5.56
CA VAL A 451 -7.14 15.59 6.13
C VAL A 451 -6.27 16.51 5.29
N PHE A 452 -5.32 17.17 5.96
CA PHE A 452 -4.55 18.29 5.40
C PHE A 452 -3.06 18.09 5.67
N ALA A 453 -2.24 18.30 4.65
CA ALA A 453 -0.79 18.26 4.72
C ALA A 453 -0.17 19.57 4.20
N PRO A 454 0.79 20.19 4.91
CA PRO A 454 1.47 21.39 4.44
C PRO A 454 2.43 21.04 3.30
N LEU A 455 2.30 21.72 2.16
CA LEU A 455 3.10 21.46 0.96
C LEU A 455 3.37 22.75 0.18
N THR A 456 4.57 23.32 0.32
CA THR A 456 4.99 24.51 -0.44
C THR A 456 5.51 24.13 -1.82
N LEU A 457 4.78 24.50 -2.88
CA LEU A 457 5.19 24.19 -4.25
C LEU A 457 6.49 24.90 -4.65
N GLN A 458 7.33 24.21 -5.42
CA GLN A 458 8.49 24.81 -6.09
C GLN A 458 8.11 25.18 -7.53
N GLY A 459 8.29 26.45 -7.90
CA GLY A 459 7.95 26.94 -9.25
C GLY A 459 6.48 26.74 -9.65
N ASN A 460 5.57 26.78 -8.68
CA ASN A 460 4.12 26.50 -8.82
C ASN A 460 3.77 25.08 -9.31
N ARG A 461 4.70 24.14 -9.25
CA ARG A 461 4.48 22.74 -9.66
C ARG A 461 4.14 21.83 -8.48
N ILE A 462 3.22 20.91 -8.71
CA ILE A 462 2.95 19.76 -7.85
C ILE A 462 2.96 18.49 -8.71
N LYS A 463 3.69 17.47 -8.26
CA LYS A 463 3.54 16.10 -8.76
C LYS A 463 2.62 15.35 -7.82
N LEU A 464 1.65 14.61 -8.36
CA LEU A 464 0.89 13.62 -7.59
C LEU A 464 1.05 12.26 -8.25
N HIS A 465 1.52 11.29 -7.47
CA HIS A 465 1.59 9.89 -7.83
C HIS A 465 0.59 9.16 -6.93
N VAL A 466 -0.48 8.65 -7.52
CA VAL A 466 -1.69 8.22 -6.80
C VAL A 466 -1.97 6.75 -7.09
N PHE A 467 -2.20 5.99 -6.04
CA PHE A 467 -2.66 4.60 -6.10
C PHE A 467 -4.10 4.57 -5.62
N VAL A 468 -4.98 3.95 -6.41
CA VAL A 468 -6.39 3.77 -6.09
C VAL A 468 -6.72 2.29 -6.22
N ASP A 469 -7.29 1.69 -5.18
CA ASP A 469 -7.76 0.31 -5.19
C ASP A 469 -9.25 0.27 -4.76
N GLU A 470 -9.83 -0.93 -4.68
CA GLU A 470 -11.28 -1.09 -4.46
C GLU A 470 -11.80 -0.37 -3.20
N SER A 471 -10.96 -0.21 -2.18
CA SER A 471 -11.28 0.51 -0.94
C SER A 471 -10.21 1.48 -0.45
N SER A 472 -9.25 1.90 -1.28
CA SER A 472 -8.09 2.68 -0.84
C SER A 472 -7.68 3.78 -1.79
N VAL A 473 -7.08 4.83 -1.23
CA VAL A 473 -6.25 5.79 -1.96
C VAL A 473 -5.01 6.15 -1.15
N GLU A 474 -3.85 6.03 -1.80
CA GLU A 474 -2.55 6.50 -1.31
C GLU A 474 -2.00 7.57 -2.26
N VAL A 475 -1.68 8.76 -1.72
CA VAL A 475 -1.26 9.94 -2.49
C VAL A 475 0.18 10.29 -2.12
N PHE A 476 1.11 10.14 -3.06
CA PHE A 476 2.51 10.51 -2.91
C PHE A 476 2.78 11.82 -3.67
N ALA A 477 3.07 12.90 -2.96
CA ALA A 477 3.29 14.22 -3.55
C ALA A 477 4.79 14.56 -3.66
N ASN A 478 5.17 15.24 -4.75
CA ASN A 478 6.53 15.74 -5.01
C ASN A 478 7.64 14.69 -4.77
N ASP A 479 7.55 13.54 -5.45
CA ASP A 479 8.53 12.46 -5.35
C ASP A 479 8.73 12.00 -3.89
N GLY A 480 7.62 11.88 -3.14
CA GLY A 480 7.56 11.29 -1.80
C GLY A 480 7.71 12.23 -0.59
N GLU A 481 7.65 13.55 -0.79
CA GLU A 481 7.84 14.56 0.28
C GLU A 481 6.69 14.64 1.27
N VAL A 482 5.48 14.36 0.80
CA VAL A 482 4.24 14.31 1.58
C VAL A 482 3.43 13.11 1.11
N VAL A 483 2.94 12.31 2.05
CA VAL A 483 2.06 11.16 1.75
C VAL A 483 0.76 11.29 2.55
N LEU A 484 -0.37 10.93 1.91
CA LEU A 484 -1.68 10.82 2.55
C LEU A 484 -2.34 9.49 2.18
N SER A 485 -2.72 8.72 3.19
CA SER A 485 -3.37 7.41 3.05
C SER A 485 -4.78 7.39 3.66
N MET A 486 -5.77 6.92 2.89
CA MET A 486 -7.13 6.74 3.38
C MET A 486 -7.82 5.49 2.82
N ILE A 487 -8.57 4.81 3.68
CA ILE A 487 -9.63 3.89 3.24
C ILE A 487 -10.89 4.67 2.80
N MET A 488 -11.63 4.09 1.87
CA MET A 488 -12.91 4.57 1.35
C MET A 488 -13.81 3.40 0.94
N PHE A 489 -15.12 3.61 0.82
CA PHE A 489 -16.09 2.55 0.52
C PHE A 489 -17.07 2.95 -0.60
N PRO A 490 -16.57 3.30 -1.81
CA PRO A 490 -17.38 3.66 -2.97
C PRO A 490 -18.07 2.44 -3.59
N GLN A 491 -19.19 2.62 -4.30
CA GLN A 491 -19.78 1.51 -5.05
C GLN A 491 -18.82 1.01 -6.16
N PRO A 492 -18.91 -0.26 -6.60
CA PRO A 492 -18.10 -0.80 -7.69
C PRO A 492 -18.22 0.01 -9.00
N THR A 493 -19.38 0.62 -9.23
CA THR A 493 -19.71 1.46 -10.39
C THR A 493 -19.20 2.90 -10.27
N SER A 494 -18.79 3.34 -9.08
CA SER A 494 -18.12 4.64 -8.85
C SER A 494 -16.66 4.54 -9.30
N ASN A 495 -16.48 4.50 -10.63
CA ASN A 495 -15.22 4.22 -11.31
C ASN A 495 -14.70 5.38 -12.19
N GLY A 496 -15.38 6.53 -12.24
CA GLY A 496 -14.93 7.69 -13.01
C GLY A 496 -13.76 8.46 -12.38
N LEU A 497 -13.06 9.25 -13.21
CA LEU A 497 -12.06 10.24 -12.80
C LEU A 497 -12.49 11.64 -13.28
N GLU A 498 -12.24 12.68 -12.48
CA GLU A 498 -12.50 14.07 -12.88
C GLU A 498 -11.41 15.00 -12.37
N LEU A 499 -10.87 15.84 -13.26
CA LEU A 499 -9.98 16.94 -12.90
C LEU A 499 -10.70 18.26 -13.14
N SER A 500 -10.68 19.14 -12.13
CA SER A 500 -11.28 20.48 -12.19
C SER A 500 -10.39 21.55 -11.55
N SER A 501 -10.67 22.81 -11.91
CA SER A 501 -9.96 24.00 -11.42
C SER A 501 -10.95 25.07 -10.94
N VAL A 502 -10.67 25.66 -9.78
CA VAL A 502 -11.48 26.70 -9.15
C VAL A 502 -10.60 27.92 -8.85
N GLY A 503 -11.16 29.13 -8.94
CA GLY A 503 -10.48 30.40 -8.60
C GLY A 503 -9.48 30.91 -9.65
N GLY A 504 -8.70 30.03 -10.27
CA GLY A 504 -7.72 30.37 -11.30
C GLY A 504 -7.42 29.20 -12.24
N GLY A 505 -6.36 29.30 -13.04
CA GLY A 505 -5.96 28.28 -14.00
C GLY A 505 -5.14 27.14 -13.39
N VAL A 506 -5.40 25.92 -13.85
CA VAL A 506 -4.53 24.75 -13.64
C VAL A 506 -4.04 24.26 -14.99
N THR A 507 -2.77 23.94 -15.09
CA THR A 507 -2.20 23.26 -16.26
C THR A 507 -1.88 21.83 -15.88
N LEU A 508 -2.54 20.86 -16.48
CA LEU A 508 -2.05 19.49 -16.55
C LEU A 508 -0.79 19.51 -17.42
N GLY A 509 0.36 19.16 -16.85
CA GLY A 509 1.63 19.04 -17.58
C GLY A 509 1.71 17.71 -18.33
N TYR A 510 1.39 16.63 -17.63
CA TYR A 510 1.11 15.29 -18.17
C TYR A 510 0.29 14.49 -17.16
N ALA A 511 -0.40 13.45 -17.63
CA ALA A 511 -0.80 12.32 -16.81
C ALA A 511 -0.45 10.99 -17.48
N ARG A 512 -0.16 9.97 -16.68
CA ARG A 512 -0.08 8.57 -17.09
C ARG A 512 -0.97 7.75 -16.17
N TYR A 513 -2.04 7.20 -16.73
CA TYR A 513 -2.94 6.28 -16.05
C TYR A 513 -2.56 4.86 -16.47
N TYR A 514 -2.40 3.97 -15.49
CA TYR A 514 -2.18 2.54 -15.69
C TYR A 514 -3.28 1.79 -14.93
N PRO A 515 -4.16 1.02 -15.59
CA PRO A 515 -5.05 0.11 -14.87
C PRO A 515 -4.19 -0.98 -14.24
N MET A 516 -4.46 -1.35 -12.98
CA MET A 516 -3.60 -2.25 -12.21
C MET A 516 -4.16 -3.66 -12.18
N ARG A 517 -3.32 -4.64 -12.52
CA ARG A 517 -3.63 -6.06 -12.44
C ARG A 517 -3.77 -6.50 -10.99
N THR A 518 -4.73 -7.41 -10.75
CA THR A 518 -4.91 -8.02 -9.43
C THR A 518 -3.80 -9.03 -9.12
N ILE A 519 -3.36 -9.09 -7.87
CA ILE A 519 -2.33 -10.04 -7.41
C ILE A 519 -2.89 -11.43 -7.09
N TRP A 520 -4.23 -11.59 -7.11
CA TRP A 520 -4.92 -12.76 -6.55
C TRP A 520 -5.32 -13.84 -7.56
N ARG A 521 -5.62 -13.44 -8.81
CA ARG A 521 -6.16 -14.29 -9.89
C ARG A 521 -5.65 -13.79 -11.25
N ASP A 522 -5.66 -14.65 -12.27
CA ASP A 522 -5.18 -14.29 -13.62
C ASP A 522 -6.21 -13.45 -14.40
N GLU A 523 -6.40 -12.20 -13.97
CA GLU A 523 -7.37 -11.25 -14.53
C GLU A 523 -6.63 -10.08 -15.18
N ASP A 524 -6.59 -10.08 -16.51
CA ASP A 524 -5.94 -9.03 -17.29
C ASP A 524 -6.82 -7.75 -17.37
N PRO A 525 -6.36 -6.60 -16.85
CA PRO A 525 -7.15 -5.35 -16.88
C PRO A 525 -7.38 -4.82 -18.29
N ASP A 526 -6.58 -5.23 -19.28
CA ASP A 526 -6.72 -4.90 -20.70
C ASP A 526 -7.58 -5.90 -21.50
N GLY A 527 -8.09 -6.94 -20.84
CA GLY A 527 -8.81 -8.04 -21.49
C GLY A 527 -10.14 -7.61 -22.12
N LEU A 528 -10.37 -7.94 -23.38
CA LEU A 528 -11.61 -7.56 -24.09
C LEU A 528 -12.80 -8.51 -23.88
N LYS A 529 -12.64 -9.58 -23.08
CA LYS A 529 -13.70 -10.55 -22.78
C LYS A 529 -14.35 -10.21 -21.42
N PRO A 530 -15.68 -10.12 -21.33
CA PRO A 530 -16.39 -10.10 -20.05
C PRO A 530 -16.00 -11.28 -19.15
N GLN A 531 -15.80 -11.00 -17.85
CA GLN A 531 -15.47 -12.02 -16.83
C GLN A 531 -16.46 -11.98 -15.66
N ARG A 532 -16.81 -10.78 -15.18
CA ARG A 532 -17.86 -10.55 -14.17
C ARG A 532 -18.66 -9.29 -14.51
N ILE A 533 -19.82 -9.13 -13.87
CA ILE A 533 -20.57 -7.88 -13.82
C ILE A 533 -20.62 -7.43 -12.36
N THR A 534 -20.44 -6.14 -12.11
CA THR A 534 -20.66 -5.53 -10.79
C THR A 534 -21.84 -4.56 -10.84
N LEU A 535 -22.59 -4.49 -9.73
CA LEU A 535 -23.76 -3.62 -9.55
C LEU A 535 -23.47 -2.53 -8.51
N ASP A 536 -24.26 -1.46 -8.51
CA ASP A 536 -24.28 -0.46 -7.44
C ASP A 536 -25.16 -0.85 -6.24
N LYS A 537 -26.12 -1.74 -6.45
CA LYS A 537 -27.07 -2.23 -5.44
C LYS A 537 -27.03 -3.75 -5.37
N ASP A 538 -27.07 -4.28 -4.14
CA ASP A 538 -27.03 -5.71 -3.86
C ASP A 538 -28.45 -6.30 -3.65
N VAL A 539 -29.44 -5.43 -3.35
CA VAL A 539 -30.90 -5.70 -3.23
C VAL A 539 -31.64 -4.43 -3.68
N LEU A 540 -32.90 -4.56 -4.13
CA LEU A 540 -33.74 -3.44 -4.60
C LEU A 540 -35.16 -3.47 -4.00
N ASP A 541 -35.48 -2.52 -3.12
CA ASP A 541 -36.87 -2.26 -2.70
C ASP A 541 -37.56 -1.32 -3.71
N VAL A 542 -38.72 -1.69 -4.26
CA VAL A 542 -39.47 -0.87 -5.23
C VAL A 542 -40.96 -0.80 -4.88
N PRO A 543 -41.58 0.39 -4.77
CA PRO A 543 -43.02 0.47 -4.57
C PRO A 543 -43.78 0.06 -5.84
N VAL A 544 -45.00 -0.47 -5.69
CA VAL A 544 -45.95 -0.67 -6.81
C VAL A 544 -46.21 0.67 -7.52
N ASP A 545 -46.26 0.64 -8.85
CA ASP A 545 -46.26 1.78 -9.79
C ASP A 545 -45.02 2.71 -9.69
N GLY A 546 -44.07 2.40 -8.80
CA GLY A 546 -42.80 3.10 -8.66
C GLY A 546 -41.68 2.46 -9.48
N SER A 547 -40.54 3.15 -9.55
CA SER A 547 -39.36 2.63 -10.26
C SER A 547 -38.04 3.09 -9.67
N GLU A 548 -37.07 2.20 -9.65
CA GLU A 548 -35.70 2.46 -9.20
C GLU A 548 -34.69 2.17 -10.32
N SER A 549 -33.51 2.79 -10.26
CA SER A 549 -32.41 2.51 -11.20
C SER A 549 -31.40 1.53 -10.60
N ILE A 550 -30.78 0.70 -11.44
CA ILE A 550 -29.58 -0.09 -11.15
C ILE A 550 -28.49 0.39 -12.10
N VAL A 551 -27.29 0.62 -11.59
CA VAL A 551 -26.08 0.90 -12.39
C VAL A 551 -25.22 -0.37 -12.40
N ALA A 552 -24.63 -0.69 -13.55
CA ALA A 552 -23.78 -1.86 -13.71
C ALA A 552 -22.45 -1.52 -14.41
N SER A 553 -21.46 -2.41 -14.30
CA SER A 553 -20.22 -2.35 -15.08
C SER A 553 -19.70 -3.76 -15.36
N VAL A 554 -19.18 -3.97 -16.57
CA VAL A 554 -18.55 -5.24 -16.96
C VAL A 554 -17.08 -5.18 -16.57
N ILE A 555 -16.57 -6.24 -15.93
CA ILE A 555 -15.18 -6.39 -15.52
C ILE A 555 -14.48 -7.41 -16.42
N PRO A 556 -13.27 -7.13 -16.93
CA PRO A 556 -12.52 -5.87 -16.81
C PRO A 556 -13.19 -4.70 -17.56
N LEU A 557 -12.93 -3.47 -17.12
CA LEU A 557 -13.59 -2.25 -17.62
C LEU A 557 -13.25 -1.90 -19.09
N SER A 558 -12.26 -2.58 -19.66
CA SER A 558 -11.85 -2.55 -21.07
C SER A 558 -12.71 -3.44 -21.98
N ALA A 559 -13.46 -4.40 -21.41
CA ALA A 559 -14.39 -5.25 -22.14
C ALA A 559 -15.67 -4.49 -22.56
N PRO A 560 -16.44 -4.97 -23.56
CA PRO A 560 -17.70 -4.35 -23.98
C PRO A 560 -18.70 -4.19 -22.83
N GLN A 561 -19.02 -2.94 -22.50
CA GLN A 561 -19.89 -2.57 -21.37
C GLN A 561 -21.40 -2.72 -21.65
N SER A 562 -21.77 -3.42 -22.72
CA SER A 562 -23.17 -3.66 -23.09
C SER A 562 -23.74 -4.82 -22.29
N ILE A 563 -24.85 -4.56 -21.60
CA ILE A 563 -25.55 -5.52 -20.72
C ILE A 563 -27.00 -5.67 -21.21
N ARG A 564 -27.46 -6.91 -21.22
CA ARG A 564 -28.86 -7.32 -21.45
C ARG A 564 -29.50 -7.61 -20.09
N TRP A 565 -30.76 -7.21 -19.93
CA TRP A 565 -31.49 -7.35 -18.67
C TRP A 565 -32.72 -8.24 -18.85
N GLU A 566 -33.00 -9.07 -17.85
CA GLU A 566 -34.15 -9.99 -17.80
C GLU A 566 -34.77 -9.97 -16.40
N SER A 567 -36.08 -10.21 -16.31
CA SER A 567 -36.80 -10.40 -15.03
C SER A 567 -37.24 -11.85 -14.89
N SER A 568 -37.19 -12.40 -13.67
CA SER A 568 -37.77 -13.72 -13.37
C SER A 568 -39.31 -13.73 -13.41
N ASP A 569 -39.95 -12.58 -13.15
CA ASP A 569 -41.41 -12.41 -13.22
C ASP A 569 -41.76 -10.94 -13.55
N GLU A 570 -42.02 -10.67 -14.83
CA GLU A 570 -42.48 -9.35 -15.31
C GLU A 570 -43.85 -8.92 -14.74
N SER A 571 -44.63 -9.83 -14.15
CA SER A 571 -45.88 -9.49 -13.45
C SER A 571 -45.67 -8.96 -12.03
N ILE A 572 -44.45 -9.09 -11.48
CA ILE A 572 -44.01 -8.52 -10.22
C ILE A 572 -43.12 -7.30 -10.48
N ALA A 573 -42.07 -7.44 -11.30
CA ALA A 573 -41.15 -6.36 -11.64
C ALA A 573 -40.70 -6.42 -13.11
N SER A 574 -40.89 -5.32 -13.86
CA SER A 574 -40.45 -5.18 -15.26
C SER A 574 -39.13 -4.38 -15.35
N VAL A 575 -38.26 -4.70 -16.29
CA VAL A 575 -36.94 -4.05 -16.44
C VAL A 575 -36.70 -3.44 -17.83
N GLU A 576 -36.22 -2.20 -17.87
CA GLU A 576 -35.89 -1.44 -19.08
C GLU A 576 -34.40 -1.05 -19.08
N THR A 577 -33.67 -1.29 -20.18
CA THR A 577 -32.25 -0.91 -20.28
C THR A 577 -32.07 0.61 -20.27
N SER A 578 -31.11 1.11 -19.48
CA SER A 578 -30.72 2.52 -19.39
C SER A 578 -29.30 2.75 -19.92
N SER A 579 -28.85 4.01 -20.01
CA SER A 579 -27.51 4.36 -20.52
C SER A 579 -26.34 3.89 -19.64
N SER A 580 -26.59 3.46 -18.40
CA SER A 580 -25.56 2.98 -17.46
C SER A 580 -25.96 1.70 -16.71
N GLY A 581 -27.03 1.03 -17.12
CA GLY A 581 -27.57 -0.15 -16.45
C GLY A 581 -29.02 -0.39 -16.83
N ALA A 582 -29.93 -0.36 -15.86
CA ALA A 582 -31.36 -0.51 -16.09
C ALA A 582 -32.22 0.35 -15.15
N LYS A 583 -33.49 0.46 -15.50
CA LYS A 583 -34.59 0.93 -14.65
C LYS A 583 -35.52 -0.26 -14.39
N VAL A 584 -35.85 -0.50 -13.13
CA VAL A 584 -36.82 -1.53 -12.70
C VAL A 584 -38.08 -0.83 -12.23
N THR A 585 -39.25 -1.30 -12.67
CA THR A 585 -40.57 -0.77 -12.30
C THR A 585 -41.33 -1.84 -11.53
N GLY A 586 -41.88 -1.50 -10.36
CA GLY A 586 -42.71 -2.39 -9.54
C GLY A 586 -44.12 -2.50 -10.11
N VAL A 587 -44.50 -3.70 -10.57
CA VAL A 587 -45.79 -3.97 -11.24
C VAL A 587 -46.82 -4.48 -10.24
N LYS A 588 -46.40 -5.26 -9.24
CA LYS A 588 -47.27 -5.86 -8.21
C LYS A 588 -46.43 -6.30 -7.02
N ALA A 589 -46.96 -6.19 -5.80
CA ALA A 589 -46.26 -6.65 -4.61
C ALA A 589 -45.88 -8.15 -4.66
N GLY A 590 -44.63 -8.46 -4.33
CA GLY A 590 -44.00 -9.77 -4.51
C GLY A 590 -42.47 -9.70 -4.54
N GLU A 591 -41.82 -10.81 -4.90
CA GLU A 591 -40.36 -10.93 -5.05
C GLU A 591 -40.02 -11.38 -6.47
N ALA A 592 -39.00 -10.79 -7.08
CA ALA A 592 -38.48 -11.17 -8.39
C ALA A 592 -36.95 -10.96 -8.47
N GLU A 593 -36.25 -11.72 -9.29
CA GLU A 593 -34.83 -11.51 -9.59
C GLU A 593 -34.69 -10.71 -10.89
N ILE A 594 -33.84 -9.68 -10.89
CA ILE A 594 -33.41 -9.00 -12.11
C ILE A 594 -32.00 -9.48 -12.47
N THR A 595 -31.87 -10.11 -13.65
CA THR A 595 -30.61 -10.66 -14.14
C THR A 595 -29.94 -9.70 -15.12
N ALA A 596 -28.69 -9.33 -14.84
CA ALA A 596 -27.79 -8.67 -15.77
C ALA A 596 -26.92 -9.72 -16.49
N VAL A 597 -26.85 -9.67 -17.82
CA VAL A 597 -26.07 -10.60 -18.66
C VAL A 597 -25.20 -9.82 -19.65
N SER A 598 -23.93 -10.21 -19.82
CA SER A 598 -23.03 -9.56 -20.78
C SER A 598 -23.51 -9.78 -22.23
N ALA A 599 -23.12 -8.88 -23.14
CA ALA A 599 -23.53 -8.96 -24.55
C ALA A 599 -23.11 -10.26 -25.28
N ASP A 600 -22.13 -11.00 -24.77
CA ASP A 600 -21.68 -12.31 -25.26
C ASP A 600 -22.19 -13.50 -24.43
N GLY A 601 -22.95 -13.24 -23.35
CA GLY A 601 -23.46 -14.25 -22.43
C GLY A 601 -22.42 -14.91 -21.51
N SER A 602 -21.15 -14.46 -21.52
CA SER A 602 -20.08 -15.13 -20.76
C SER A 602 -19.96 -14.70 -19.28
N ALA A 603 -20.66 -13.64 -18.87
CA ALA A 603 -20.80 -13.21 -17.49
C ALA A 603 -22.25 -12.79 -17.17
N LEU A 604 -22.72 -13.11 -15.95
CA LEU A 604 -24.02 -12.68 -15.45
C LEU A 604 -23.97 -12.40 -13.94
N THR A 605 -24.94 -11.64 -13.43
CA THR A 605 -25.23 -11.48 -12.01
C THR A 605 -26.71 -11.16 -11.81
N THR A 606 -27.29 -11.54 -10.67
CA THR A 606 -28.65 -11.17 -10.27
C THR A 606 -28.65 -10.04 -9.25
N VAL A 607 -29.83 -9.44 -9.04
CA VAL A 607 -30.18 -8.65 -7.86
C VAL A 607 -31.62 -8.96 -7.47
N ASP A 608 -31.84 -9.17 -6.17
CA ASP A 608 -33.15 -9.46 -5.60
C ASP A 608 -34.00 -8.17 -5.56
N VAL A 609 -35.23 -8.25 -6.06
CA VAL A 609 -36.18 -7.13 -6.10
C VAL A 609 -37.41 -7.45 -5.26
N PHE A 610 -37.61 -6.69 -4.19
CA PHE A 610 -38.80 -6.75 -3.35
C PHE A 610 -39.76 -5.62 -3.75
N VAL A 611 -40.93 -5.98 -4.25
CA VAL A 611 -41.97 -5.04 -4.64
C VAL A 611 -43.01 -4.91 -3.54
N PHE A 612 -43.32 -3.68 -3.12
CA PHE A 612 -44.18 -3.43 -1.96
C PHE A 612 -45.34 -2.45 -2.22
N GLU A 613 -46.47 -2.69 -1.56
CA GLU A 613 -47.63 -1.78 -1.59
C GLU A 613 -47.32 -0.46 -0.88
N ASN A 614 -47.64 0.67 -1.51
CA ASN A 614 -47.64 1.98 -0.84
C ASN A 614 -48.73 2.01 0.26
N LYS A 615 -48.40 2.59 1.43
CA LYS A 615 -49.27 2.69 2.62
C LYS A 615 -49.59 4.12 2.99
#